data_AF-A0A838ZTU2-F1
#
_entry.id   AF-A0A838ZTU2-F1
#
_cell.length_a   1.000
_cell.length_b   1.000
_cell.length_c   1.000
_cell.angle_alpha   90.00
_cell.angle_beta   90.00
_cell.angle_gamma   90.00
#
_symmetry.space_group_name_H-M   'P 1'
#
loop_
_entity.id
_entity.type
_entity.pdbx_description
1 polymer ?
#
loop_
_entity_poly.entity_id
_entity_poly.type
_entity_poly.pdbx_seq_one_letter_code
_entity_poly.pdbx_strand_id
1 'polypeptide(L)'
;MNEFTENINKDFELGINDSLFESEKGISNDLEKYPLLKDKLLQAFYRSGGSQSLKPTIKDLLNPKSYYSLRFSIKTSQGKKNDGSTSQTYAAISLLCIAKLSLLNKQSKNKFVESIRFMAIDEAEGLGSNFDMLYKIARANDYQILSLSINPNKIDAEKQNIYLLHNSQEDEKINYDPIPIFGSTN
;
A
#
# COMPACT_ATOMS: atom_id res chain seq x y z
N MET A 1 -5.44 -17.74 15.77
CA MET A 1 -6.32 -17.45 14.62
C MET A 1 -7.80 -17.50 15.02
N ASN A 2 -8.21 -18.47 15.86
CA ASN A 2 -9.60 -18.63 16.30
C ASN A 2 -10.14 -17.46 17.14
N GLU A 3 -9.32 -16.85 18.00
CA GLU A 3 -9.75 -15.75 18.89
C GLU A 3 -10.14 -14.47 18.14
N PHE A 4 -9.50 -14.19 16.99
CA PHE A 4 -9.86 -13.05 16.15
C PHE A 4 -11.18 -13.29 15.40
N THR A 5 -11.39 -14.51 14.92
CA THR A 5 -12.62 -14.91 14.23
C THR A 5 -13.80 -14.98 15.22
N GLU A 6 -13.56 -15.42 16.44
CA GLU A 6 -14.55 -15.41 17.53
C GLU A 6 -14.96 -14.00 17.92
N ASN A 7 -14.01 -13.06 18.03
CA ASN A 7 -14.34 -11.67 18.34
C ASN A 7 -15.15 -10.98 17.23
N ILE A 8 -14.84 -11.25 15.96
CA ILE A 8 -15.66 -10.77 14.83
C ILE A 8 -17.06 -11.35 14.89
N ASN A 9 -17.20 -12.66 15.12
CA ASN A 9 -18.51 -13.30 15.19
C ASN A 9 -19.34 -12.79 16.38
N LYS A 10 -18.69 -12.47 17.51
CA LYS A 10 -19.32 -11.88 18.69
C LYS A 10 -19.80 -10.45 18.44
N ASP A 11 -19.01 -9.65 17.71
CA ASP A 11 -19.40 -8.31 17.27
C ASP A 11 -20.55 -8.37 16.24
N PHE A 12 -20.58 -9.41 15.39
CA PHE A 12 -21.71 -9.67 14.49
C PHE A 12 -22.98 -10.10 15.24
N GLU A 13 -22.88 -10.96 16.26
CA GLU A 13 -24.03 -11.36 17.09
C GLU A 13 -24.63 -10.18 17.87
N LEU A 14 -23.79 -9.25 18.33
CA LEU A 14 -24.27 -7.98 18.93
C LEU A 14 -24.97 -7.06 17.91
N GLY A 15 -24.65 -7.18 16.62
CA GLY A 15 -25.31 -6.47 15.52
C GLY A 15 -26.60 -7.13 14.99
N ILE A 16 -26.86 -8.39 15.34
CA ILE A 16 -28.03 -9.17 14.90
C ILE A 16 -29.25 -8.96 15.82
N ASN A 17 -29.03 -8.57 17.08
CA ASN A 17 -30.11 -8.23 18.01
C ASN A 17 -30.68 -6.83 17.71
N ASP A 18 -31.58 -6.77 16.72
CA ASP A 18 -32.71 -5.84 16.57
C ASP A 18 -32.50 -4.32 16.77
N SER A 19 -31.28 -3.78 16.72
CA SER A 19 -31.05 -2.34 16.93
C SER A 19 -30.77 -1.52 15.66
N LEU A 20 -30.21 -2.12 14.61
CA LEU A 20 -29.72 -1.34 13.47
C LEU A 20 -30.83 -0.93 12.50
N PHE A 21 -31.85 -1.77 12.30
CA PHE A 21 -32.92 -1.53 11.32
C PHE A 21 -34.31 -1.27 11.92
N GLU A 22 -34.57 -1.60 13.20
CA GLU A 22 -35.80 -1.22 13.91
C GLU A 22 -35.87 0.29 14.15
N SER A 23 -34.72 0.94 14.41
CA SER A 23 -34.60 2.40 14.54
C SER A 23 -34.81 3.14 13.21
N GLU A 24 -34.68 2.47 12.06
CA GLU A 24 -34.88 3.07 10.73
C GLU A 24 -36.36 3.21 10.33
N LYS A 25 -37.29 2.48 10.99
CA LYS A 25 -38.74 2.65 10.74
C LYS A 25 -39.21 4.08 11.03
N GLY A 26 -38.60 4.78 12.00
CA GLY A 26 -38.86 6.20 12.27
C GLY A 26 -38.16 7.15 11.29
N ILE A 27 -37.00 6.76 10.76
CA ILE A 27 -36.22 7.56 9.81
C ILE A 27 -36.95 7.72 8.48
N SER A 28 -37.60 6.65 7.99
CA SER A 28 -38.34 6.69 6.71
C SER A 28 -39.50 7.70 6.72
N ASN A 29 -40.30 7.74 7.79
CA ASN A 29 -41.47 8.63 7.90
C ASN A 29 -41.08 10.11 8.00
N ASP A 30 -39.96 10.41 8.65
CA ASP A 30 -39.46 11.80 8.78
C ASP A 30 -38.79 12.31 7.50
N LEU A 31 -38.19 11.42 6.72
CA LEU A 31 -37.55 11.76 5.45
C LEU A 31 -38.56 12.03 4.34
N GLU A 32 -39.84 11.67 4.51
CA GLU A 32 -40.92 12.00 3.56
C GLU A 32 -41.09 13.51 3.35
N LYS A 33 -40.68 14.33 4.32
CA LYS A 33 -40.71 15.80 4.25
C LYS A 33 -39.78 16.39 3.20
N TYR A 34 -38.80 15.62 2.72
CA TYR A 34 -37.87 16.05 1.68
C TYR A 34 -38.32 15.51 0.31
N PRO A 35 -38.64 16.38 -0.67
CA PRO A 35 -39.19 15.94 -1.96
C PRO A 35 -38.16 15.27 -2.86
N LEU A 36 -36.89 15.63 -2.74
CA LEU A 36 -35.81 15.13 -3.60
C LEU A 36 -35.03 14.01 -2.90
N LEU A 37 -34.78 12.91 -3.63
CA LEU A 37 -34.00 11.77 -3.15
C LEU A 37 -32.60 12.17 -2.64
N LYS A 38 -31.99 13.18 -3.28
CA LYS A 38 -30.68 13.70 -2.87
C LYS A 38 -30.70 14.26 -1.45
N ASP A 39 -31.75 15.00 -1.12
CA ASP A 39 -31.90 15.61 0.19
C ASP A 39 -32.22 14.54 1.24
N LYS A 40 -33.02 13.51 0.87
CA LYS A 40 -33.26 12.35 1.74
C LYS A 40 -31.96 11.63 2.11
N LEU A 41 -31.08 11.39 1.13
CA LEU A 41 -29.79 10.73 1.36
C LEU A 41 -28.84 11.55 2.22
N LEU A 42 -28.77 12.87 2.02
CA LEU A 42 -27.95 13.76 2.85
C LEU A 42 -28.45 13.80 4.30
N GLN A 43 -29.76 13.87 4.49
CA GLN A 43 -30.36 13.91 5.83
C GLN A 43 -30.21 12.58 6.56
N ALA A 44 -30.36 11.46 5.84
CA ALA A 44 -30.04 10.14 6.39
C ALA A 44 -28.57 10.08 6.84
N PHE A 45 -27.63 10.54 6.02
CA PHE A 45 -26.20 10.57 6.38
C PHE A 45 -25.92 11.34 7.68
N TYR A 46 -26.47 12.55 7.84
CA TYR A 46 -26.27 13.33 9.07
C TYR A 46 -26.92 12.68 10.30
N ARG A 47 -28.09 12.03 10.13
CA ARG A 47 -28.77 11.33 11.23
C ARG A 47 -28.04 10.06 11.66
N SER A 48 -27.43 9.35 10.73
CA SER A 48 -26.65 8.13 11.00
C SER A 48 -25.23 8.40 11.53
N GLY A 49 -24.93 9.62 11.98
CA GLY A 49 -23.64 9.99 12.60
C GLY A 49 -22.66 10.73 11.69
N GLY A 50 -23.08 11.11 10.47
CA GLY A 50 -22.29 11.97 9.59
C GLY A 50 -22.15 13.39 10.15
N SER A 51 -20.93 13.95 10.10
CA SER A 51 -20.70 15.31 10.58
C SER A 51 -21.44 16.33 9.73
N GLN A 52 -22.21 17.23 10.37
CA GLN A 52 -22.89 18.34 9.69
C GLN A 52 -21.93 19.38 9.07
N SER A 53 -20.66 19.38 9.52
CA SER A 53 -19.62 20.23 8.91
C SER A 53 -19.19 19.73 7.53
N LEU A 54 -19.41 18.44 7.23
CA LEU A 54 -19.09 17.83 5.97
C LEU A 54 -20.27 18.01 5.03
N LYS A 55 -20.06 18.59 3.84
CA LYS A 55 -21.08 18.69 2.79
C LYS A 55 -20.72 17.75 1.63
N PRO A 56 -20.87 16.42 1.81
CA PRO A 56 -20.50 15.46 0.79
C PRO A 56 -21.42 15.57 -0.43
N THR A 57 -20.92 15.24 -1.61
CA THR A 57 -21.80 15.05 -2.77
C THR A 57 -22.49 13.70 -2.68
N ILE A 58 -23.62 13.53 -3.39
CA ILE A 58 -24.31 12.22 -3.44
C ILE A 58 -23.40 11.12 -3.98
N LYS A 59 -22.49 11.44 -4.91
CA LYS A 59 -21.51 10.48 -5.42
C LYS A 59 -20.57 9.99 -4.33
N ASP A 60 -20.24 10.84 -3.36
CA ASP A 60 -19.40 10.46 -2.21
C ASP A 60 -20.17 9.55 -1.26
N LEU A 61 -21.46 9.83 -1.01
CA LEU A 61 -22.31 8.97 -0.17
C LEU A 61 -22.54 7.59 -0.78
N LEU A 62 -22.55 7.48 -2.10
CA LEU A 62 -22.72 6.20 -2.79
C LEU A 62 -21.38 5.46 -2.97
N ASN A 63 -20.25 6.11 -2.70
CA ASN A 63 -18.94 5.50 -2.82
C ASN A 63 -18.48 4.97 -1.45
N PRO A 64 -18.43 3.64 -1.25
CA PRO A 64 -18.00 3.07 0.03
C PRO A 64 -16.57 3.51 0.42
N LYS A 65 -15.72 3.86 -0.53
CA LYS A 65 -14.36 4.34 -0.26
C LYS A 65 -14.34 5.73 0.40
N SER A 66 -15.36 6.55 0.21
CA SER A 66 -15.43 7.90 0.77
C SER A 66 -15.68 7.90 2.29
N TYR A 67 -16.07 6.75 2.85
CA TYR A 67 -16.31 6.59 4.30
C TYR A 67 -15.05 6.20 5.08
N TYR A 68 -13.98 5.78 4.41
CA TYR A 68 -12.77 5.32 5.06
C TYR A 68 -11.61 6.30 4.82
N SER A 69 -10.84 6.56 5.86
CA SER A 69 -9.57 7.28 5.75
C SER A 69 -8.42 6.34 6.11
N LEU A 70 -7.44 6.22 5.21
CA LEU A 70 -6.21 5.49 5.46
C LEU A 70 -5.17 6.45 6.03
N ARG A 71 -4.65 6.14 7.22
CA ARG A 71 -3.57 6.89 7.87
C ARG A 71 -2.40 5.96 8.12
N PHE A 72 -1.23 6.35 7.64
CA PHE A 72 0.02 5.65 7.90
C PHE A 72 0.83 6.40 8.94
N SER A 73 1.44 5.66 9.87
CA SER A 73 2.28 6.25 10.91
C SER A 73 3.43 5.32 11.23
N ILE A 74 4.62 5.88 11.37
CA ILE A 74 5.81 5.15 11.81
C ILE A 74 5.81 5.16 13.34
N LYS A 75 5.96 3.98 13.95
CA LYS A 75 5.99 3.81 15.41
C LYS A 75 7.29 3.14 15.82
N THR A 76 7.84 3.57 16.96
CA THR A 76 8.94 2.86 17.61
C THR A 76 8.45 1.58 18.27
N SER A 77 9.36 0.71 18.71
CA SER A 77 9.03 -0.51 19.46
C SER A 77 8.21 -0.23 20.74
N GLN A 78 8.29 0.98 21.29
CA GLN A 78 7.50 1.44 22.44
C GLN A 78 6.17 2.11 22.05
N GLY A 79 5.79 2.10 20.76
CA GLY A 79 4.51 2.61 20.28
C GLY A 79 4.41 4.13 20.10
N LYS A 80 5.47 4.89 20.40
CA LYS A 80 5.51 6.34 20.17
C LYS A 80 5.60 6.65 18.67
N LYS A 81 4.84 7.66 18.23
CA LYS A 81 4.93 8.19 16.87
C LYS A 81 6.30 8.83 16.67
N ASN A 82 6.88 8.57 15.50
CA ASN A 82 8.12 9.18 15.05
C ASN A 82 7.88 9.78 13.67
N ASP A 83 8.47 10.95 13.41
CA ASP A 83 8.39 11.60 12.09
C ASP A 83 9.23 10.87 11.03
N GLY A 84 10.06 9.91 11.47
CA GLY A 84 10.75 8.96 10.61
C GLY A 84 12.08 9.52 10.12
N SER A 85 13.15 8.72 10.21
CA SER A 85 14.38 9.03 9.47
C SER A 85 14.16 8.79 7.97
N THR A 86 15.04 9.32 7.12
CA THR A 86 15.05 9.06 5.67
C THR A 86 14.94 7.56 5.34
N SER A 87 15.66 6.70 6.09
CA SER A 87 15.61 5.24 5.99
C SER A 87 14.20 4.68 6.25
N GLN A 88 13.57 5.17 7.31
CA GLN A 88 12.25 4.71 7.75
C GLN A 88 11.16 5.15 6.77
N THR A 89 11.32 6.33 6.18
CA THR A 89 10.46 6.83 5.10
C THR A 89 10.56 5.93 3.86
N TYR A 90 11.77 5.58 3.42
CA TYR A 90 11.95 4.66 2.29
C TYR A 90 11.31 3.30 2.55
N ALA A 91 11.54 2.72 3.74
CA ALA A 91 10.92 1.46 4.11
C ALA A 91 9.38 1.52 4.14
N ALA A 92 8.81 2.60 4.67
CA ALA A 92 7.38 2.80 4.68
C ALA A 92 6.82 2.85 3.25
N ILE A 93 7.47 3.61 2.36
CA ILE A 93 7.08 3.70 0.94
C ILE A 93 7.17 2.33 0.26
N SER A 94 8.27 1.60 0.45
CA SER A 94 8.44 0.26 -0.13
C SER A 94 7.35 -0.71 0.33
N LEU A 95 7.02 -0.71 1.62
CA LEU A 95 5.94 -1.54 2.17
C LEU A 95 4.56 -1.15 1.60
N LEU A 96 4.30 0.14 1.39
CA LEU A 96 3.07 0.62 0.75
C LEU A 96 2.97 0.14 -0.70
N CYS A 97 4.07 0.20 -1.46
CA CYS A 97 4.13 -0.31 -2.82
C CYS A 97 3.89 -1.82 -2.86
N ILE A 98 4.52 -2.59 -1.98
CA ILE A 98 4.31 -4.04 -1.86
C ILE A 98 2.84 -4.35 -1.51
N ALA A 99 2.26 -3.62 -0.55
CA ALA A 99 0.85 -3.78 -0.18
C ALA A 99 -0.09 -3.48 -1.36
N LYS A 100 0.17 -2.40 -2.11
CA LYS A 100 -0.58 -2.04 -3.31
C LYS A 100 -0.52 -3.13 -4.39
N LEU A 101 0.68 -3.66 -4.68
CA LEU A 101 0.86 -4.75 -5.65
C LEU A 101 0.15 -6.03 -5.19
N SER A 102 0.22 -6.35 -3.90
CA SER A 102 -0.50 -7.49 -3.31
C SER A 102 -2.02 -7.38 -3.49
N LEU A 103 -2.59 -6.17 -3.36
CA LEU A 103 -4.01 -5.92 -3.62
C LEU A 103 -4.38 -6.06 -5.10
N LEU A 104 -3.54 -5.55 -6.01
CA LEU A 104 -3.76 -5.67 -7.46
C LEU A 104 -3.74 -7.14 -7.90
N ASN A 105 -2.79 -7.93 -7.38
CA ASN A 105 -2.69 -9.36 -7.69
C ASN A 105 -3.91 -10.16 -7.21
N LYS A 106 -4.61 -9.72 -6.15
CA LYS A 106 -5.86 -10.36 -5.70
C LYS A 106 -7.05 -10.09 -6.62
N GLN A 107 -7.07 -8.96 -7.33
CA GLN A 107 -8.20 -8.59 -8.19
C GLN A 107 -8.20 -9.36 -9.52
N SER A 108 -7.04 -9.81 -10.00
CA SER A 108 -6.94 -10.68 -11.16
C SER A 108 -7.28 -12.14 -10.81
N LYS A 109 -8.57 -12.51 -10.86
CA LYS A 109 -9.07 -13.89 -10.92
C LYS A 109 -8.45 -14.90 -9.92
N ASN A 110 -8.76 -14.84 -8.62
CA ASN A 110 -8.67 -15.93 -7.62
C ASN A 110 -7.44 -16.89 -7.62
N LYS A 111 -6.38 -16.57 -8.35
CA LYS A 111 -5.13 -17.32 -8.45
C LYS A 111 -4.03 -16.30 -8.29
N PHE A 112 -3.19 -16.52 -7.29
CA PHE A 112 -1.96 -15.76 -7.15
C PHE A 112 -1.14 -15.99 -8.41
N VAL A 113 -0.94 -14.96 -9.22
CA VAL A 113 -0.07 -15.07 -10.38
C VAL A 113 1.36 -15.03 -9.84
N GLU A 114 2.05 -16.17 -9.90
CA GLU A 114 3.49 -16.22 -9.66
C GLU A 114 4.17 -15.38 -10.74
N SER A 115 4.64 -14.21 -10.34
CA SER A 115 5.30 -13.25 -11.22
C SER A 115 6.64 -12.88 -10.62
N ILE A 116 7.63 -12.61 -11.48
CA ILE A 116 8.91 -12.05 -11.03
C ILE A 116 8.65 -10.63 -10.51
N ARG A 117 9.12 -10.36 -9.29
CA ARG A 117 8.88 -9.10 -8.58
C ARG A 117 10.18 -8.35 -8.38
N PHE A 118 10.26 -7.14 -8.92
CA PHE A 118 11.42 -6.29 -8.78
C PHE A 118 11.11 -5.05 -7.94
N MET A 119 12.06 -4.68 -7.10
CA MET A 119 12.17 -3.38 -6.44
C MET A 119 13.27 -2.60 -7.15
N ALA A 120 12.87 -1.66 -8.00
CA ALA A 120 13.80 -0.76 -8.68
C ALA A 120 14.26 0.33 -7.72
N ILE A 121 15.58 0.49 -7.58
CA ILE A 121 16.21 1.49 -6.74
C ILE A 121 17.15 2.30 -7.63
N ASP A 122 16.84 3.58 -7.79
CA ASP A 122 17.76 4.52 -8.41
C ASP A 122 18.81 4.97 -7.38
N GLU A 123 20.05 5.09 -7.82
CA GLU A 123 21.21 5.51 -7.00
C GLU A 123 21.43 4.72 -5.69
N ALA A 124 21.78 3.43 -5.79
CA ALA A 124 22.10 2.62 -4.60
C ALA A 124 23.26 3.17 -3.74
N GLU A 125 24.22 3.87 -4.33
CA GLU A 125 25.46 4.30 -3.66
C GLU A 125 25.21 5.24 -2.46
N GLY A 126 24.26 6.19 -2.60
CA GLY A 126 23.92 7.15 -1.56
C GLY A 126 23.08 6.59 -0.40
N LEU A 127 22.61 5.34 -0.51
CA LEU A 127 21.65 4.78 0.43
C LEU A 127 22.30 4.17 1.69
N GLY A 128 23.56 3.73 1.64
CA GLY A 128 24.28 3.20 2.81
C GLY A 128 23.47 2.17 3.62
N SER A 129 23.20 2.46 4.90
CA SER A 129 22.41 1.59 5.80
C SER A 129 20.92 1.48 5.41
N ASN A 130 20.39 2.42 4.63
CA ASN A 130 19.01 2.37 4.12
C ASN A 130 18.87 1.23 3.10
N PHE A 131 19.94 0.97 2.32
CA PHE A 131 19.96 -0.13 1.37
C PHE A 131 19.82 -1.49 2.09
N ASP A 132 20.50 -1.68 3.22
CA ASP A 132 20.36 -2.92 4.00
C ASP A 132 18.91 -3.15 4.48
N MET A 133 18.22 -2.07 4.84
CA MET A 133 16.82 -2.13 5.25
C MET A 133 15.92 -2.53 4.09
N LEU A 134 16.10 -1.92 2.92
CA LEU A 134 15.36 -2.26 1.70
C LEU A 134 15.66 -3.69 1.25
N TYR A 135 16.91 -4.12 1.32
CA TYR A 135 17.33 -5.48 1.04
C TYR A 135 16.63 -6.51 1.95
N LYS A 136 16.55 -6.23 3.25
CA LYS A 136 15.80 -7.08 4.20
C LYS A 136 14.32 -7.15 3.86
N ILE A 137 13.70 -6.01 3.53
CA ILE A 137 12.28 -5.95 3.13
C ILE A 137 12.05 -6.76 1.85
N ALA A 138 12.90 -6.59 0.83
CA ALA A 138 12.79 -7.30 -0.43
C ALA A 138 12.91 -8.82 -0.23
N ARG A 139 13.93 -9.27 0.51
CA ARG A 139 14.11 -10.68 0.84
C ARG A 139 12.91 -11.25 1.61
N ALA A 140 12.38 -10.52 2.58
CA ALA A 140 11.23 -10.97 3.38
C ALA A 140 9.92 -11.09 2.58
N ASN A 141 9.80 -10.39 1.45
CA ASN A 141 8.60 -10.36 0.62
C ASN A 141 8.77 -11.05 -0.74
N ASP A 142 9.91 -11.72 -0.95
CA ASP A 142 10.27 -12.39 -2.21
C ASP A 142 10.25 -11.41 -3.42
N TYR A 143 11.00 -10.32 -3.24
CA TYR A 143 11.34 -9.34 -4.28
C TYR A 143 12.83 -9.41 -4.57
N GLN A 144 13.17 -9.28 -5.85
CA GLN A 144 14.53 -9.01 -6.31
C GLN A 144 14.77 -7.49 -6.33
N ILE A 145 16.00 -7.06 -6.12
CA ILE A 145 16.38 -5.65 -6.23
C ILE A 145 17.11 -5.45 -7.55
N LEU A 146 16.68 -4.44 -8.30
CA LEU A 146 17.39 -3.93 -9.47
C LEU A 146 17.86 -2.52 -9.12
N SER A 147 19.15 -2.24 -9.25
CA SER A 147 19.68 -0.92 -8.98
C SER A 147 20.75 -0.49 -9.96
N LEU A 148 20.80 0.82 -10.19
CA LEU A 148 21.83 1.50 -10.97
C LEU A 148 22.65 2.38 -10.03
N SER A 149 23.96 2.36 -10.19
CA SER A 149 24.89 3.13 -9.37
C SER A 149 26.19 3.36 -10.14
N ILE A 150 26.85 4.49 -9.88
CA ILE A 150 28.17 4.79 -10.45
C ILE A 150 29.20 3.83 -9.85
N ASN A 151 29.19 3.66 -8.53
CA ASN A 151 29.98 2.63 -7.84
C ASN A 151 29.08 1.57 -7.20
N PRO A 152 29.49 0.29 -7.21
CA PRO A 152 28.72 -0.77 -6.58
C PRO A 152 28.63 -0.58 -5.07
N ASN A 153 27.41 -0.63 -4.52
CA ASN A 153 27.19 -0.55 -3.08
C ASN A 153 27.31 -1.94 -2.43
N LYS A 154 28.21 -2.09 -1.45
CA LYS A 154 28.43 -3.32 -0.64
C LYS A 154 28.45 -4.60 -1.49
N ILE A 155 29.54 -4.78 -2.23
CA ILE A 155 29.78 -5.94 -3.10
C ILE A 155 29.69 -7.25 -2.29
N ASP A 156 28.79 -8.14 -2.68
CA ASP A 156 28.69 -9.52 -2.19
C ASP A 156 28.54 -10.46 -3.39
N ALA A 157 29.66 -11.06 -3.83
CA ALA A 157 29.74 -11.85 -5.05
C ALA A 157 28.83 -13.10 -5.08
N GLU A 158 28.39 -13.60 -3.92
CA GLU A 158 27.49 -14.75 -3.84
C GLU A 158 26.02 -14.36 -3.96
N LYS A 159 25.68 -13.10 -3.66
CA LYS A 159 24.29 -12.64 -3.54
C LYS A 159 23.91 -11.58 -4.56
N GLN A 160 24.85 -11.14 -5.40
CA GLN A 160 24.68 -10.04 -6.33
C GLN A 160 25.19 -10.41 -7.70
N ASN A 161 24.43 -10.03 -8.72
CA ASN A 161 24.92 -9.97 -10.09
C ASN A 161 25.19 -8.51 -10.42
N ILE A 162 26.43 -8.18 -10.77
CA ILE A 162 26.88 -6.82 -11.07
C ILE A 162 27.34 -6.78 -12.52
N TYR A 163 26.75 -5.86 -13.28
CA TYR A 163 27.07 -5.60 -14.68
C TYR A 163 27.57 -4.17 -14.83
N LEU A 164 28.65 -3.99 -15.59
CA LEU A 164 29.18 -2.69 -15.97
C LEU A 164 28.55 -2.26 -17.29
N LEU A 165 27.98 -1.06 -17.29
CA LEU A 165 27.46 -0.40 -18.47
C LEU A 165 28.45 0.68 -18.89
N HIS A 166 28.80 0.73 -20.18
CA HIS A 166 29.64 1.80 -20.72
C HIS A 166 29.16 2.21 -22.12
N ASN A 167 29.25 3.51 -22.39
CA ASN A 167 28.83 4.07 -23.67
C ASN A 167 29.72 3.57 -24.80
N SER A 168 29.15 3.48 -26.00
CA SER A 168 29.92 3.22 -27.21
C SER A 168 30.89 4.37 -27.50
N GLN A 169 32.09 4.04 -27.95
CA GLN A 169 33.03 5.04 -28.45
C GLN A 169 32.66 5.52 -29.86
N GLU A 170 31.85 4.75 -30.59
CA GLU A 170 31.47 5.02 -31.98
C GLU A 170 30.14 5.77 -32.10
N ASP A 171 29.20 5.55 -31.18
CA ASP A 171 27.89 6.22 -31.14
C ASP A 171 27.44 6.48 -29.70
N GLU A 172 27.40 7.76 -29.29
CA GLU A 172 26.99 8.17 -27.94
C GLU A 172 25.55 7.77 -27.57
N LYS A 173 24.72 7.36 -28.54
CA LYS A 173 23.34 6.91 -28.30
C LYS A 173 23.23 5.42 -27.98
N ILE A 174 24.34 4.67 -28.10
CA ILE A 174 24.35 3.22 -27.97
C ILE A 174 25.36 2.86 -26.86
N ASN A 175 24.99 1.93 -25.99
CA ASN A 175 25.92 1.32 -25.04
C ASN A 175 26.52 0.05 -25.65
N TYR A 176 27.77 -0.25 -25.32
CA TYR A 176 28.28 -1.59 -25.56
C TYR A 176 27.54 -2.62 -24.69
N ASP A 177 27.67 -3.89 -25.04
CA ASP A 177 27.05 -4.97 -24.29
C ASP A 177 27.50 -4.96 -22.82
N PRO A 178 26.58 -5.15 -21.85
CA PRO A 178 26.92 -5.10 -20.44
C PRO A 178 27.95 -6.16 -20.07
N ILE A 179 29.03 -5.75 -19.39
CA ILE A 179 30.11 -6.65 -18.98
C ILE A 179 29.83 -7.15 -17.56
N PRO A 180 29.68 -8.46 -17.31
CA PRO A 180 29.51 -8.96 -15.95
C PRO A 180 30.81 -8.84 -15.15
N ILE A 181 30.73 -8.20 -13.98
CA ILE A 181 31.78 -8.22 -12.96
C ILE A 181 31.58 -9.44 -12.06
N PHE A 182 30.34 -9.66 -11.62
CA PHE A 182 29.90 -10.85 -10.90
C PHE A 182 28.60 -11.32 -11.56
N GLY A 183 28.58 -12.51 -12.14
CA GLY A 183 27.44 -13.04 -12.87
C GLY A 183 27.88 -14.10 -13.88
N SER A 184 26.96 -14.98 -14.27
CA SER A 184 27.26 -15.97 -15.32
C SER A 184 27.31 -15.28 -16.67
N THR A 185 28.47 -15.36 -17.35
CA THR A 185 28.57 -15.17 -18.79
C THR A 185 27.95 -16.40 -19.43
N ASN A 186 26.76 -16.26 -20.03
CA ASN A 186 26.29 -17.29 -20.95
C ASN A 186 27.16 -17.33 -22.20
#